data_AF-A0A897N9P0-F1
#
_entry.id   AF-A0A897N9P0-F1
#
_cell.length_a   1.000
_cell.length_b   1.000
_cell.length_c   1.000
_cell.angle_alpha   90.00
_cell.angle_beta   90.00
_cell.angle_gamma   90.00
#
_symmetry.space_group_name_H-M   'P 1'
#
loop_
_entity.id
_entity.type
_entity.pdbx_description
1 polymer ?
#
loop_
_entity_poly.entity_id
_entity_poly.type
_entity_poly.pdbx_seq_one_letter_code
_entity_poly.pdbx_strand_id
1 'polypeptide(L)'
;MISTRQLKQALTWAIESPNLLVREANRLYYTRGYRRTFNHDGIDVVAEDWDTLIVLDACRYDLFAERSTLPGTLRERESRAAHTSEFIRGNFHERDLTDTVYVTASPILQRGYPERYNPKFHAVVNVWQEDGWDEESNSVHPETMVEYALDAAEQYPQKRLVVHFMQPHYPFIASETKLDKQTVPDPTEITTDVWNEMMHKSADIDPETIVDAYRANFDLVVPYVQQLLDELSGKTVVTSDHGNMLGERSWPLPIREWGHPPGVYTPELVRVPWLEYESGPRRTIVAEPPESDTADVEDDVVRDRLRQLGYAE
;
A
#
# COMPACT_ATOMS: atom_id res chain seq x y z
N MET A 1 16.03 -3.16 25.33
CA MET A 1 15.50 -2.47 26.53
C MET A 1 14.35 -1.61 26.08
N ILE A 2 13.18 -1.72 26.74
CA ILE A 2 12.00 -0.91 26.42
C ILE A 2 12.31 0.55 26.75
N SER A 3 12.10 1.47 25.82
CA SER A 3 12.34 2.89 26.04
C SER A 3 11.29 3.49 26.98
N THR A 4 11.61 4.61 27.63
CA THR A 4 10.65 5.35 28.47
C THR A 4 9.41 5.81 27.68
N ARG A 5 9.55 6.09 26.38
CA ARG A 5 8.44 6.40 25.48
C ARG A 5 7.53 5.18 25.27
N GLN A 6 8.11 4.01 24.98
CA GLN A 6 7.38 2.75 24.83
C GLN A 6 6.67 2.35 26.13
N LEU A 7 7.29 2.59 27.29
CA LEU A 7 6.69 2.30 28.60
C LEU A 7 5.47 3.20 28.86
N LYS A 8 5.58 4.51 28.58
CA LYS A 8 4.46 5.46 28.71
C LYS A 8 3.31 5.09 27.77
N GLN A 9 3.60 4.75 26.52
CA GLN A 9 2.61 4.35 25.53
C GLN A 9 1.88 3.05 25.94
N ALA A 10 2.62 2.05 26.43
CA ALA A 10 2.01 0.83 26.95
C ALA A 10 1.11 1.08 28.17
N LEU A 11 1.48 2.01 29.05
CA LEU A 11 0.64 2.46 30.17
C LEU A 11 -0.64 3.15 29.70
N THR A 12 -0.55 4.03 28.70
CA THR A 12 -1.73 4.67 28.07
C THR A 12 -2.65 3.61 27.45
N TRP A 13 -2.12 2.68 26.65
CA TRP A 13 -2.92 1.60 26.06
C TRP A 13 -3.55 0.69 27.12
N ALA A 14 -2.85 0.39 28.22
CA ALA A 14 -3.41 -0.43 29.30
C ALA A 14 -4.68 0.17 29.93
N ILE A 15 -4.77 1.50 29.96
CA ILE A 15 -5.86 2.23 30.60
C ILE A 15 -6.95 2.55 29.59
N GLU A 16 -6.58 3.03 28.41
CA GLU A 16 -7.52 3.62 27.46
C GLU A 16 -7.91 2.65 26.33
N SER A 17 -7.06 1.69 25.97
CA SER A 17 -7.25 0.84 24.77
C SER A 17 -6.53 -0.50 24.85
N PRO A 18 -7.01 -1.41 25.72
CA PRO A 18 -6.34 -2.68 26.00
C PRO A 18 -6.22 -3.59 24.77
N ASN A 19 -7.04 -3.40 23.75
CA ASN A 19 -6.92 -4.05 22.45
C ASN A 19 -5.61 -3.72 21.73
N LEU A 20 -5.05 -2.50 21.87
CA LEU A 20 -3.77 -2.14 21.27
C LEU A 20 -2.59 -2.89 21.91
N LEU A 21 -2.67 -3.20 23.21
CA LEU A 21 -1.69 -4.08 23.86
C LEU A 21 -1.73 -5.50 23.30
N VAL A 22 -2.93 -5.99 22.99
CA VAL A 22 -3.09 -7.33 22.42
C VAL A 22 -2.63 -7.35 20.95
N ARG A 23 -2.87 -6.29 20.18
CA ARG A 23 -2.29 -6.09 18.84
C ARG A 23 -0.76 -6.12 18.91
N GLU A 24 -0.18 -5.44 19.89
CA GLU A 24 1.28 -5.44 20.11
C GLU A 24 1.82 -6.83 20.47
N ALA A 25 1.10 -7.60 21.29
CA ALA A 25 1.45 -8.99 21.57
C ALA A 25 1.37 -9.89 20.32
N ASN A 26 0.35 -9.71 19.47
CA ASN A 26 0.26 -10.40 18.18
C ASN A 26 1.42 -9.98 17.24
N ARG A 27 1.78 -8.70 17.20
CA ARG A 27 2.91 -8.18 16.43
C ARG A 27 4.23 -8.81 16.88
N LEU A 28 4.47 -8.91 18.19
CA LEU A 28 5.64 -9.59 18.75
C LEU A 28 5.69 -11.07 18.34
N TYR A 29 4.54 -11.74 18.26
CA TYR A 29 4.47 -13.12 17.78
C TYR A 29 4.92 -13.25 16.31
N TYR A 30 4.28 -12.50 15.41
CA TYR A 30 4.55 -12.57 13.97
C TYR A 30 5.97 -12.11 13.59
N THR A 31 6.43 -11.01 14.21
CA THR A 31 7.78 -10.47 13.97
C THR A 31 8.89 -11.23 14.69
N ARG A 32 8.54 -12.27 15.48
CA ARG A 32 9.47 -13.01 16.36
C ARG A 32 10.24 -12.07 17.31
N GLY A 33 9.52 -11.15 17.94
CA GLY A 33 10.07 -10.11 18.80
C GLY A 33 10.88 -9.08 18.03
N TYR A 34 10.30 -8.53 16.95
CA TYR A 34 10.93 -7.52 16.09
C TYR A 34 12.22 -7.97 15.39
N ARG A 35 12.42 -9.28 15.22
CA ARG A 35 13.56 -9.84 14.46
C ARG A 35 13.30 -9.88 12.96
N ARG A 36 12.02 -9.83 12.57
CA ARG A 36 11.58 -9.75 11.17
C ARG A 36 11.04 -8.35 10.90
N THR A 37 11.44 -7.76 9.78
CA THR A 37 10.99 -6.43 9.34
C THR A 37 9.93 -6.50 8.24
N PHE A 38 9.59 -7.71 7.78
CA PHE A 38 8.56 -8.03 6.80
C PHE A 38 8.23 -9.53 6.89
N ASN A 39 7.18 -9.98 6.20
CA ASN A 39 6.79 -11.38 6.14
C ASN A 39 7.69 -12.16 5.17
N HIS A 40 8.49 -13.10 5.69
CA HIS A 40 9.40 -13.90 4.87
C HIS A 40 8.74 -15.06 4.12
N ASP A 41 7.49 -15.39 4.47
CA ASP A 41 6.75 -16.50 3.87
C ASP A 41 6.06 -16.07 2.55
N GLY A 42 6.01 -14.75 2.29
CA GLY A 42 5.45 -14.17 1.07
C GLY A 42 6.36 -14.16 -0.15
N ILE A 43 5.74 -14.03 -1.33
CA ILE A 43 6.39 -14.07 -2.64
C ILE A 43 7.38 -12.92 -2.87
N ASP A 44 8.42 -13.21 -3.63
CA ASP A 44 9.38 -12.22 -4.08
C ASP A 44 8.93 -11.62 -5.41
N VAL A 45 8.20 -10.49 -5.39
CA VAL A 45 7.59 -9.98 -6.63
C VAL A 45 8.64 -9.67 -7.70
N VAL A 46 9.85 -9.24 -7.32
CA VAL A 46 10.94 -8.92 -8.26
C VAL A 46 11.51 -10.17 -8.95
N ALA A 47 11.45 -11.32 -8.28
CA ALA A 47 11.92 -12.59 -8.84
C ALA A 47 10.90 -13.24 -9.79
N GLU A 48 9.65 -12.78 -9.76
CA GLU A 48 8.60 -13.27 -10.65
C GLU A 48 8.76 -12.72 -12.08
N ASP A 49 8.19 -13.43 -13.04
CA ASP A 49 8.26 -13.06 -14.46
C ASP A 49 7.06 -12.19 -14.86
N TRP A 50 7.32 -10.89 -15.03
CA TRP A 50 6.38 -9.89 -15.54
C TRP A 50 7.14 -8.77 -16.25
N ASP A 51 6.43 -8.06 -17.13
CA ASP A 51 6.86 -6.83 -17.79
C ASP A 51 6.23 -5.60 -17.10
N THR A 52 4.98 -5.73 -16.66
CA THR A 52 4.27 -4.73 -15.85
C THR A 52 3.70 -5.36 -14.58
N LEU A 53 3.92 -4.74 -13.42
CA LEU A 53 3.33 -5.10 -12.15
C LEU A 53 2.40 -3.96 -11.68
N ILE A 54 1.09 -4.19 -11.75
CA ILE A 54 0.08 -3.27 -11.21
C ILE A 54 -0.19 -3.69 -9.76
N VAL A 55 0.03 -2.77 -8.82
CA VAL A 55 -0.15 -2.97 -7.39
C VAL A 55 -1.30 -2.09 -6.91
N LEU A 56 -2.33 -2.70 -6.32
CA LEU A 56 -3.45 -2.01 -5.67
C LEU A 56 -3.20 -1.98 -4.16
N ASP A 57 -3.14 -0.80 -3.55
CA ASP A 57 -2.85 -0.65 -2.11
C ASP A 57 -3.97 -1.26 -1.25
N ALA A 58 -3.58 -2.11 -0.30
CA ALA A 58 -4.47 -2.75 0.67
C ALA A 58 -5.61 -3.59 0.06
N CYS A 59 -5.43 -4.14 -1.15
CA CYS A 59 -6.44 -4.94 -1.86
C CYS A 59 -6.43 -6.42 -1.41
N ARG A 60 -7.51 -6.84 -0.75
CA ARG A 60 -7.68 -8.23 -0.34
C ARG A 60 -7.96 -9.16 -1.52
N TYR A 61 -7.48 -10.40 -1.41
CA TYR A 61 -7.79 -11.45 -2.39
C TYR A 61 -9.30 -11.69 -2.56
N ASP A 62 -10.06 -11.76 -1.46
CA ASP A 62 -11.49 -12.08 -1.50
C ASP A 62 -12.31 -10.98 -2.20
N LEU A 63 -12.06 -9.71 -1.89
CA LEU A 63 -12.64 -8.57 -2.59
C LEU A 63 -12.36 -8.64 -4.10
N PHE A 64 -11.09 -8.84 -4.46
CA PHE A 64 -10.69 -8.90 -5.86
C PHE A 64 -11.36 -10.08 -6.58
N ALA A 65 -11.36 -11.26 -5.97
CA ALA A 65 -11.94 -12.47 -6.56
C ALA A 65 -13.46 -12.37 -6.73
N GLU A 66 -14.15 -11.67 -5.83
CA GLU A 66 -15.60 -11.48 -5.89
C GLU A 66 -16.00 -10.45 -6.96
N ARG A 67 -15.27 -9.35 -7.07
CA ARG A 67 -15.76 -8.14 -7.77
C ARG A 67 -15.01 -7.83 -9.06
N SER A 68 -13.79 -8.33 -9.24
CA SER A 68 -13.00 -8.06 -10.44
C SER A 68 -13.60 -8.71 -11.68
N THR A 69 -13.69 -7.93 -12.76
CA THR A 69 -14.09 -8.38 -14.09
C THR A 69 -12.91 -8.43 -15.07
N LEU A 70 -11.69 -8.21 -14.57
CA LEU A 70 -10.47 -8.13 -15.37
C LEU A 70 -10.15 -9.49 -16.02
N PRO A 71 -9.67 -9.51 -17.27
CA PRO A 71 -9.26 -10.74 -17.93
C PRO A 71 -7.96 -11.28 -17.34
N GLY A 72 -7.81 -12.61 -17.31
CA GLY A 72 -6.57 -13.27 -16.92
C GLY A 72 -6.77 -14.52 -16.10
N THR A 73 -5.68 -15.03 -15.53
CA THR A 73 -5.68 -16.17 -14.62
C THR A 73 -5.45 -15.70 -13.19
N LEU A 74 -6.50 -15.66 -12.38
CA LEU A 74 -6.42 -15.26 -10.98
C LEU A 74 -5.93 -16.42 -10.12
N ARG A 75 -4.95 -16.13 -9.27
CA ARG A 75 -4.49 -17.01 -8.18
C ARG A 75 -4.36 -16.21 -6.90
N GLU A 76 -4.36 -16.95 -5.80
CA GLU A 76 -3.97 -16.39 -4.51
C GLU A 76 -2.46 -16.51 -4.30
N ARG A 77 -1.87 -15.48 -3.68
CA ARG A 77 -0.49 -15.45 -3.22
C ARG A 77 -0.40 -14.85 -1.83
N GLU A 78 0.67 -15.18 -1.12
CA GLU A 78 1.01 -14.54 0.14
C GLU A 78 1.98 -13.39 -0.12
N SER A 79 1.67 -12.19 0.35
CA SER A 79 2.53 -11.02 0.27
C SER A 79 3.59 -11.04 1.36
N ARG A 80 4.72 -10.39 1.08
CA ARG A 80 5.75 -10.07 2.08
C ARG A 80 5.32 -9.01 3.08
N ALA A 81 4.11 -8.47 2.97
CA ALA A 81 3.71 -7.30 3.72
C ALA A 81 2.30 -7.42 4.28
N ALA A 82 2.12 -6.82 5.45
CA ALA A 82 0.83 -6.40 5.98
C ALA A 82 0.63 -4.88 5.87
N HIS A 83 1.62 -4.15 5.35
CA HIS A 83 1.60 -2.71 5.13
C HIS A 83 2.63 -2.37 4.04
N THR A 84 2.37 -1.39 3.16
CA THR A 84 3.28 -0.96 2.09
C THR A 84 4.75 -0.76 2.50
N SER A 85 5.01 -0.29 3.73
CA SER A 85 6.38 -0.13 4.23
C SER A 85 7.14 -1.46 4.30
N GLU A 86 6.45 -2.55 4.65
CA GLU A 86 7.00 -3.90 4.61
C GLU A 86 7.08 -4.44 3.19
N PHE A 87 6.19 -4.03 2.28
CA PHE A 87 6.25 -4.41 0.86
C PHE A 87 7.52 -3.86 0.21
N ILE A 88 7.78 -2.56 0.39
CA ILE A 88 9.00 -1.92 -0.08
C ILE A 88 10.23 -2.54 0.60
N ARG A 89 10.18 -2.77 1.92
CA ARG A 89 11.28 -3.42 2.66
C ARG A 89 11.57 -4.83 2.16
N GLY A 90 10.54 -5.62 1.91
CA GLY A 90 10.65 -7.03 1.55
C GLY A 90 10.99 -7.26 0.08
N ASN A 91 10.61 -6.35 -0.81
CA ASN A 91 10.77 -6.52 -2.25
C ASN A 91 11.85 -5.62 -2.87
N PHE A 92 12.03 -4.39 -2.39
CA PHE A 92 12.86 -3.40 -3.08
C PHE A 92 14.12 -2.99 -2.32
N HIS A 93 14.14 -3.14 -0.99
CA HIS A 93 15.26 -2.70 -0.16
C HIS A 93 16.61 -3.29 -0.63
N GLU A 94 17.59 -2.42 -0.84
CA GLU A 94 18.96 -2.76 -1.28
C GLU A 94 19.04 -3.57 -2.59
N ARG A 95 18.00 -3.48 -3.44
CA ARG A 95 17.99 -4.19 -4.73
C ARG A 95 18.45 -3.34 -5.89
N ASP A 96 19.11 -4.00 -6.83
CA ASP A 96 19.36 -3.48 -8.16
C ASP A 96 18.10 -3.68 -9.02
N LEU A 97 17.45 -2.57 -9.36
CA LEU A 97 16.20 -2.48 -10.13
C LEU A 97 16.40 -1.51 -11.30
N THR A 98 17.63 -1.43 -11.82
CA THR A 98 18.03 -0.54 -12.94
C THR A 98 17.39 -0.91 -14.28
N ASP A 99 16.63 -1.99 -14.30
CA ASP A 99 15.77 -2.42 -15.40
C ASP A 99 14.31 -2.03 -15.20
N THR A 100 13.97 -1.35 -14.10
CA THR A 100 12.58 -1.13 -13.65
C THR A 100 12.32 0.35 -13.36
N VAL A 101 11.14 0.82 -13.76
CA VAL A 101 10.58 2.13 -13.42
C VAL A 101 9.46 1.95 -12.40
N TYR A 102 9.47 2.75 -11.34
CA TYR A 102 8.45 2.72 -10.29
C TYR A 102 7.57 3.97 -10.34
N VAL A 103 6.31 3.79 -10.73
CA VAL A 103 5.27 4.84 -10.77
C VAL A 103 4.39 4.66 -9.53
N THR A 104 4.39 5.65 -8.63
CA THR A 104 3.77 5.50 -7.30
C THR A 104 2.86 6.68 -6.94
N ALA A 105 1.66 6.36 -6.44
CA ALA A 105 0.75 7.30 -5.79
C ALA A 105 1.12 7.59 -4.32
N SER A 106 2.08 6.85 -3.75
CA SER A 106 2.40 6.88 -2.31
C SER A 106 3.80 7.43 -2.02
N PRO A 107 3.95 8.33 -1.03
CA PRO A 107 5.25 8.84 -0.53
C PRO A 107 6.03 7.87 0.36
N ILE A 108 5.56 6.63 0.57
CA ILE A 108 6.18 5.72 1.54
C ILE A 108 7.64 5.41 1.21
N LEU A 109 8.03 5.40 -0.07
CA LEU A 109 9.42 5.16 -0.46
C LEU A 109 10.36 6.25 0.10
N GLN A 110 9.89 7.48 0.22
CA GLN A 110 10.62 8.64 0.74
C GLN A 110 10.56 8.74 2.27
N ARG A 111 9.77 7.88 2.94
CA ARG A 111 9.56 7.95 4.39
C ARG A 111 10.84 7.62 5.18
N GLY A 112 11.30 8.56 6.01
CA GLY A 112 12.28 8.30 7.06
C GLY A 112 13.74 8.30 6.62
N TYR A 113 14.08 9.20 5.69
CA TYR A 113 15.41 9.42 5.08
C TYR A 113 15.77 8.41 3.97
N PRO A 114 16.54 8.83 2.94
CA PRO A 114 16.85 8.03 1.74
C PRO A 114 17.46 6.65 2.03
N GLU A 115 18.12 6.47 3.18
CA GLU A 115 18.78 5.22 3.55
C GLU A 115 17.82 4.11 4.04
N ARG A 116 16.54 4.40 4.34
CA ARG A 116 15.64 3.39 4.92
C ARG A 116 15.40 2.20 3.99
N TYR A 117 15.23 2.45 2.69
CA TYR A 117 14.97 1.42 1.68
C TYR A 117 16.09 1.34 0.63
N ASN A 118 16.65 2.46 0.17
CA ASN A 118 17.76 2.46 -0.81
C ASN A 118 17.62 1.48 -2.01
N PRO A 119 16.44 1.40 -2.69
CA PRO A 119 16.35 0.65 -3.94
C PRO A 119 17.05 1.40 -5.08
N LYS A 120 17.59 0.68 -6.06
CA LYS A 120 18.22 1.28 -7.24
C LYS A 120 17.34 1.10 -8.47
N PHE A 121 16.21 1.80 -8.52
CA PHE A 121 15.39 1.85 -9.72
C PHE A 121 16.09 2.58 -10.87
N HIS A 122 15.68 2.30 -12.11
CA HIS A 122 16.08 3.15 -13.24
C HIS A 122 15.52 4.56 -13.09
N ALA A 123 14.23 4.65 -12.75
CA ALA A 123 13.52 5.89 -12.46
C ALA A 123 12.39 5.65 -11.45
N VAL A 124 12.04 6.69 -10.70
CA VAL A 124 10.87 6.72 -9.81
C VAL A 124 10.02 7.93 -10.18
N VAL A 125 8.79 7.68 -10.62
CA VAL A 125 7.80 8.71 -10.94
C VAL A 125 6.89 8.87 -9.72
N ASN A 126 7.05 10.00 -9.01
CA ASN A 126 6.29 10.30 -7.80
C ASN A 126 5.05 11.12 -8.17
N VAL A 127 4.00 10.44 -8.63
CA VAL A 127 2.76 11.08 -9.08
C VAL A 127 2.14 11.99 -8.01
N TRP A 128 2.36 11.65 -6.74
CA TRP A 128 1.92 12.44 -5.58
C TRP A 128 2.70 13.74 -5.32
N GLN A 129 3.85 13.97 -5.97
CA GLN A 129 4.62 15.22 -5.90
C GLN A 129 4.35 16.16 -7.06
N GLU A 130 4.06 15.59 -8.22
CA GLU A 130 3.85 16.33 -9.45
C GLU A 130 2.42 16.92 -9.45
N ASP A 131 1.86 17.17 -10.63
CA ASP A 131 0.49 17.68 -10.78
C ASP A 131 -0.58 16.61 -10.48
N GLY A 132 -0.19 15.44 -9.97
CA GLY A 132 -1.08 14.31 -9.77
C GLY A 132 -1.79 14.23 -8.42
N TRP A 133 -1.42 15.07 -7.45
CA TRP A 133 -2.08 15.09 -6.15
C TRP A 133 -3.38 15.90 -6.17
N ASP A 134 -4.49 15.29 -5.78
CA ASP A 134 -5.76 15.98 -5.61
C ASP A 134 -6.03 16.35 -4.14
N GLU A 135 -6.05 17.66 -3.87
CA GLU A 135 -6.26 18.21 -2.53
C GLU A 135 -7.69 18.00 -1.99
N GLU A 136 -8.67 17.81 -2.88
CA GLU A 136 -10.06 17.58 -2.44
C GLU A 136 -10.24 16.18 -1.85
N SER A 137 -9.67 15.17 -2.51
CA SER A 137 -9.72 13.78 -2.08
C SER A 137 -8.54 13.37 -1.19
N ASN A 138 -7.51 14.21 -1.05
CA ASN A 138 -6.27 13.91 -0.35
C ASN A 138 -5.61 12.62 -0.86
N SER A 139 -5.63 12.40 -2.18
CA SER A 139 -5.08 11.21 -2.83
C SER A 139 -4.71 11.53 -4.28
N VAL A 140 -3.99 10.61 -4.92
CA VAL A 140 -3.90 10.54 -6.38
C VAL A 140 -5.11 9.75 -6.92
N HIS A 141 -5.73 10.22 -8.00
CA HIS A 141 -6.85 9.55 -8.66
C HIS A 141 -6.37 8.41 -9.58
N PRO A 142 -7.18 7.34 -9.77
CA PRO A 142 -6.87 6.28 -10.71
C PRO A 142 -6.61 6.75 -12.14
N GLU A 143 -7.37 7.74 -12.63
CA GLU A 143 -7.19 8.33 -13.98
C GLU A 143 -5.79 8.92 -14.16
N THR A 144 -5.36 9.74 -13.20
CA THR A 144 -4.02 10.30 -13.16
C THR A 144 -2.96 9.20 -13.11
N MET A 145 -3.14 8.15 -12.31
CA MET A 145 -2.20 7.02 -12.30
C MET A 145 -2.08 6.32 -13.65
N VAL A 146 -3.16 6.22 -14.43
CA VAL A 146 -3.12 5.66 -15.78
C VAL A 146 -2.30 6.54 -16.71
N GLU A 147 -2.54 7.84 -16.73
CA GLU A 147 -1.81 8.80 -17.56
C GLU A 147 -0.29 8.68 -17.34
N TYR A 148 0.15 8.78 -16.08
CA TYR A 148 1.58 8.69 -15.73
C TYR A 148 2.18 7.30 -16.01
N ALA A 149 1.38 6.22 -15.88
CA ALA A 149 1.85 4.88 -16.21
C ALA A 149 2.06 4.68 -17.72
N LEU A 150 1.17 5.23 -18.55
CA LEU A 150 1.30 5.18 -20.00
C LEU A 150 2.47 6.05 -20.48
N ASP A 151 2.61 7.26 -19.94
CA ASP A 151 3.75 8.14 -20.22
C ASP A 151 5.09 7.47 -19.86
N ALA A 152 5.17 6.84 -18.68
CA ALA A 152 6.35 6.09 -18.28
C ALA A 152 6.61 4.89 -19.21
N ALA A 153 5.57 4.19 -19.68
CA ALA A 153 5.74 3.08 -20.62
C ALA A 153 6.25 3.54 -21.99
N GLU A 154 5.82 4.72 -22.46
CA GLU A 154 6.30 5.33 -23.72
C GLU A 154 7.74 5.83 -23.58
N GLN A 155 8.06 6.50 -22.46
CA GLN A 155 9.39 7.03 -22.19
C GLN A 155 10.43 5.92 -21.96
N TYR A 156 10.03 4.80 -21.35
CA TYR A 156 10.91 3.72 -20.94
C TYR A 156 10.51 2.35 -21.55
N PRO A 157 10.51 2.20 -22.88
CA PRO A 157 9.95 1.02 -23.57
C PRO A 157 10.72 -0.29 -23.30
N GLN A 158 11.96 -0.20 -22.80
CA GLN A 158 12.82 -1.34 -22.49
C GLN A 158 12.93 -1.61 -20.97
N LYS A 159 12.06 -1.00 -20.16
CA LYS A 159 12.02 -1.21 -18.71
C LYS A 159 10.79 -1.99 -18.29
N ARG A 160 10.94 -2.69 -17.17
CA ARG A 160 9.83 -3.18 -16.36
C ARG A 160 9.10 -1.98 -15.76
N LEU A 161 7.79 -2.10 -15.59
CA LEU A 161 6.99 -1.05 -14.96
C LEU A 161 6.33 -1.58 -13.69
N VAL A 162 6.48 -0.88 -12.57
CA VAL A 162 5.68 -1.10 -11.37
C VAL A 162 4.76 0.11 -11.22
N VAL A 163 3.44 -0.11 -11.25
CA VAL A 163 2.41 0.93 -11.12
C VAL A 163 1.66 0.71 -9.82
N HIS A 164 1.84 1.59 -8.85
CA HIS A 164 1.30 1.43 -7.49
C HIS A 164 0.21 2.45 -7.21
N PHE A 165 -1.04 1.99 -7.29
CA PHE A 165 -2.25 2.75 -7.02
C PHE A 165 -2.50 2.87 -5.52
N MET A 166 -3.18 3.95 -5.11
CA MET A 166 -3.68 4.08 -3.74
C MET A 166 -4.98 3.29 -3.53
N GLN A 167 -5.78 3.03 -4.56
CA GLN A 167 -7.05 2.32 -4.39
C GLN A 167 -6.81 0.79 -4.35
N PRO A 168 -7.60 0.03 -3.56
CA PRO A 168 -8.79 0.43 -2.82
C PRO A 168 -8.56 1.02 -1.42
N HIS A 169 -7.31 1.24 -1.01
CA HIS A 169 -6.99 1.87 0.28
C HIS A 169 -7.71 3.22 0.47
N TYR A 170 -7.77 3.64 1.74
CA TYR A 170 -8.22 4.96 2.15
C TYR A 170 -7.25 6.05 1.64
N PRO A 171 -7.69 7.28 1.32
CA PRO A 171 -9.04 7.83 1.40
C PRO A 171 -10.06 7.18 0.44
N PHE A 172 -11.33 7.12 0.84
CA PHE A 172 -12.40 6.50 0.05
C PHE A 172 -13.00 7.48 -0.95
N ILE A 173 -12.22 7.85 -1.96
CA ILE A 173 -12.55 8.86 -2.97
C ILE A 173 -13.84 8.57 -3.76
N ALA A 174 -14.27 7.30 -3.83
CA ALA A 174 -15.54 6.90 -4.45
C ALA A 174 -16.77 7.07 -3.53
N SER A 175 -16.57 7.55 -2.30
CA SER A 175 -17.59 7.64 -1.26
C SER A 175 -17.80 9.08 -0.80
N GLU A 176 -19.05 9.41 -0.46
CA GLU A 176 -19.42 10.68 0.19
C GLU A 176 -19.10 10.70 1.69
N THR A 177 -18.52 9.62 2.20
CA THR A 177 -18.29 9.39 3.62
C THR A 177 -17.21 10.34 4.14
N LYS A 178 -17.61 11.49 4.69
CA LYS A 178 -16.71 12.55 5.22
C LYS A 178 -15.78 12.14 6.37
N LEU A 179 -15.81 10.87 6.80
CA LEU A 179 -14.94 10.33 7.83
C LEU A 179 -13.47 10.31 7.36
N ASP A 180 -13.24 10.34 6.04
CA ASP A 180 -11.92 10.39 5.42
C ASP A 180 -11.40 11.79 5.04
N LYS A 181 -12.29 12.79 5.07
CA LYS A 181 -12.02 14.17 4.63
C LYS A 181 -11.85 15.15 5.78
N GLN A 182 -11.97 14.71 7.04
CA GLN A 182 -11.72 15.57 8.19
C GLN A 182 -10.21 15.74 8.40
N THR A 183 -9.72 16.87 7.90
CA THR A 183 -8.39 17.40 8.20
C THR A 183 -8.23 17.50 9.72
N VAL A 184 -7.36 16.67 10.31
CA VAL A 184 -7.13 16.64 11.76
C VAL A 184 -6.60 18.01 12.22
N PRO A 185 -7.30 18.74 13.12
CA PRO A 185 -7.00 20.14 13.44
C PRO A 185 -5.67 20.40 14.18
N ASP A 186 -5.05 19.40 14.80
CA ASP A 186 -3.85 19.57 15.62
C ASP A 186 -2.67 18.69 15.13
N PRO A 187 -1.50 19.29 14.80
CA PRO A 187 -0.28 18.58 14.41
C PRO A 187 0.31 17.64 15.47
N THR A 188 -0.15 17.70 16.72
CA THR A 188 0.40 16.92 17.84
C THR A 188 -0.48 15.75 18.28
N GLU A 189 -1.67 15.59 17.69
CA GLU A 189 -2.67 14.57 18.06
C GLU A 189 -2.84 13.49 16.97
N ILE A 190 -1.73 12.90 16.48
CA ILE A 190 -1.80 11.78 15.54
C ILE A 190 -2.31 10.54 16.28
N THR A 191 -3.63 10.40 16.35
CA THR A 191 -4.34 9.19 16.79
C THR A 191 -5.57 8.84 15.95
N THR A 192 -6.04 9.69 15.04
CA THR A 192 -7.33 9.51 14.34
C THR A 192 -7.15 9.29 12.84
N ASP A 193 -6.63 8.11 12.48
CA ASP A 193 -7.01 7.46 11.22
C ASP A 193 -8.31 6.67 11.51
N VAL A 194 -9.21 6.55 10.54
CA VAL A 194 -10.48 5.82 10.65
C VAL A 194 -10.31 4.44 11.28
N TRP A 195 -9.19 3.76 11.00
CA TRP A 195 -8.86 2.46 11.59
C TRP A 195 -8.58 2.54 13.09
N ASN A 196 -7.92 3.60 13.56
CA ASN A 196 -7.70 3.81 14.99
C ASN A 196 -9.03 4.14 15.68
N GLU A 197 -9.87 5.00 15.11
CA GLU A 197 -11.19 5.28 15.71
C GLU A 197 -12.05 4.02 15.86
N MET A 198 -12.03 3.16 14.84
CA MET A 198 -12.68 1.84 14.87
C MET A 198 -12.09 0.92 15.94
N MET A 199 -10.78 0.99 16.18
CA MET A 199 -10.10 0.27 17.26
C MET A 199 -10.47 0.80 18.65
N HIS A 200 -10.55 2.12 18.81
CA HIS A 200 -10.87 2.76 20.09
C HIS A 200 -12.35 2.63 20.48
N LYS A 201 -13.21 2.16 19.56
CA LYS A 201 -14.69 2.16 19.69
C LYS A 201 -15.25 3.55 20.03
N SER A 202 -14.51 4.60 19.71
CA SER A 202 -14.88 5.99 19.93
C SER A 202 -15.73 6.54 18.80
N ALA A 203 -15.81 5.82 17.69
CA ALA A 203 -16.56 6.17 16.51
C ALA A 203 -17.97 5.55 16.54
N ASP A 204 -19.01 6.39 16.37
CA ASP A 204 -20.38 5.99 15.99
C ASP A 204 -20.45 5.64 14.49
N ILE A 205 -19.40 5.00 13.94
CA ILE A 205 -19.29 4.62 12.53
C ILE A 205 -19.75 3.16 12.41
N ASP A 206 -20.72 2.91 11.53
CA ASP A 206 -21.13 1.56 11.20
C ASP A 206 -20.04 0.86 10.37
N PRO A 207 -19.47 -0.28 10.85
CA PRO A 207 -18.59 -1.13 10.07
C PRO A 207 -18.95 -1.30 8.60
N GLU A 208 -20.23 -1.53 8.30
CA GLU A 208 -20.66 -1.81 6.92
C GLU A 208 -20.47 -0.58 6.02
N THR A 209 -20.61 0.63 6.56
CA THR A 209 -20.37 1.88 5.81
C THR A 209 -18.92 1.98 5.32
N ILE A 210 -17.96 1.59 6.17
CA ILE A 210 -16.54 1.57 5.79
C ILE A 210 -16.24 0.47 4.78
N VAL A 211 -16.83 -0.71 4.97
CA VAL A 211 -16.69 -1.82 4.03
C VAL A 211 -17.25 -1.45 2.66
N ASP A 212 -18.40 -0.79 2.60
CA ASP A 212 -19.00 -0.31 1.35
C ASP A 212 -18.18 0.79 0.68
N ALA A 213 -17.57 1.69 1.46
CA ALA A 213 -16.65 2.70 0.93
C ALA A 213 -15.38 2.08 0.33
N TYR A 214 -14.79 1.09 1.02
CA TYR A 214 -13.65 0.31 0.54
C TYR A 214 -13.99 -0.47 -0.75
N ARG A 215 -15.17 -1.10 -0.80
CA ARG A 215 -15.73 -1.74 -1.99
C ARG A 215 -15.90 -0.74 -3.14
N ALA A 216 -16.48 0.43 -2.88
CA ALA A 216 -16.68 1.45 -3.91
C ALA A 216 -15.35 1.94 -4.50
N ASN A 217 -14.32 2.12 -3.66
CA ASN A 217 -12.97 2.44 -4.12
C ASN A 217 -12.36 1.35 -5.02
N PHE A 218 -12.63 0.09 -4.71
CA PHE A 218 -12.24 -1.02 -5.58
C PHE A 218 -12.96 -0.96 -6.93
N ASP A 219 -14.28 -0.76 -6.94
CA ASP A 219 -15.04 -0.64 -8.20
C ASP A 219 -14.57 0.55 -9.04
N LEU A 220 -14.18 1.64 -8.38
CA LEU A 220 -13.67 2.82 -9.05
C LEU A 220 -12.36 2.52 -9.79
N VAL A 221 -11.43 1.78 -9.19
CA VAL A 221 -10.10 1.55 -9.80
C VAL A 221 -10.11 0.47 -10.89
N VAL A 222 -11.03 -0.49 -10.85
CA VAL A 222 -11.08 -1.62 -11.80
C VAL A 222 -11.09 -1.19 -13.28
N PRO A 223 -11.93 -0.24 -13.73
CA PRO A 223 -11.91 0.23 -15.12
C PRO A 223 -10.57 0.83 -15.56
N TYR A 224 -9.84 1.48 -14.66
CA TYR A 224 -8.53 2.07 -14.94
C TYR A 224 -7.43 1.01 -15.03
N VAL A 225 -7.50 -0.03 -14.19
CA VAL A 225 -6.65 -1.21 -14.34
C VAL A 225 -6.94 -1.89 -15.68
N GLN A 226 -8.22 -2.04 -16.06
CA GLN A 226 -8.59 -2.61 -17.36
C GLN A 226 -7.98 -1.80 -18.51
N GLN A 227 -8.04 -0.47 -18.45
CA GLN A 227 -7.42 0.39 -19.44
C GLN A 227 -5.91 0.12 -19.58
N LEU A 228 -5.17 -0.01 -18.46
CA LEU A 228 -3.75 -0.38 -18.52
C LEU A 228 -3.53 -1.77 -19.12
N LEU A 229 -4.41 -2.76 -18.86
CA LEU A 229 -4.31 -4.08 -19.48
C LEU A 229 -4.53 -4.04 -20.99
N ASP A 230 -5.41 -3.15 -21.46
CA ASP A 230 -5.74 -2.99 -22.87
C ASP A 230 -4.65 -2.22 -23.65
N GLU A 231 -4.01 -1.25 -23.01
CA GLU A 231 -3.02 -0.36 -23.65
C GLU A 231 -1.57 -0.84 -23.51
N LEU A 232 -1.22 -1.50 -22.41
CA LEU A 232 0.14 -2.02 -22.21
C LEU A 232 0.29 -3.40 -22.82
N SER A 233 1.41 -3.60 -23.53
CA SER A 233 1.80 -4.91 -24.06
C SER A 233 2.79 -5.65 -23.15
N GLY A 234 2.82 -6.96 -23.31
CA GLY A 234 3.64 -7.90 -22.58
C GLY A 234 2.85 -8.66 -21.51
N LYS A 235 3.57 -9.17 -20.53
CA LYS A 235 2.99 -9.89 -19.40
C LYS A 235 2.74 -8.93 -18.24
N THR A 236 1.48 -8.73 -17.91
CA THR A 236 1.04 -7.90 -16.79
C THR A 236 0.58 -8.78 -15.63
N VAL A 237 1.01 -8.43 -14.42
CA VAL A 237 0.49 -8.98 -13.17
C VAL A 237 -0.26 -7.88 -12.44
N VAL A 238 -1.53 -8.14 -12.08
CA VAL A 238 -2.27 -7.30 -11.12
C VAL A 238 -2.25 -7.98 -9.76
N THR A 239 -1.72 -7.28 -8.76
CA THR A 239 -1.57 -7.77 -7.39
C THR A 239 -1.84 -6.68 -6.37
N SER A 240 -1.57 -6.98 -5.12
CA SER A 240 -1.63 -6.03 -4.02
C SER A 240 -0.38 -6.10 -3.17
N ASP A 241 -0.02 -4.98 -2.56
CA ASP A 241 1.07 -4.94 -1.61
C ASP A 241 0.69 -5.63 -0.30
N HIS A 242 -0.54 -5.47 0.18
CA HIS A 242 -1.12 -6.17 1.33
C HIS A 242 -2.67 -6.14 1.28
N GLY A 243 -3.34 -6.79 2.22
CA GLY A 243 -4.79 -6.68 2.40
C GLY A 243 -5.18 -5.69 3.49
N ASN A 244 -6.41 -5.79 4.01
CA ASN A 244 -6.92 -4.91 5.06
C ASN A 244 -7.87 -5.66 6.01
N MET A 245 -7.74 -5.44 7.31
CA MET A 245 -8.68 -5.95 8.31
C MET A 245 -9.93 -5.05 8.34
N LEU A 246 -11.09 -5.68 8.23
CA LEU A 246 -12.42 -5.06 8.22
C LEU A 246 -13.27 -5.56 9.40
N GLY A 247 -12.62 -5.81 10.54
CA GLY A 247 -13.29 -6.24 11.77
C GLY A 247 -13.25 -7.75 12.02
N GLU A 248 -12.42 -8.49 11.30
CA GLU A 248 -12.09 -9.89 11.60
C GLU A 248 -11.29 -10.00 12.91
N ARG A 249 -11.12 -11.25 13.39
CA ARG A 249 -10.33 -11.52 14.59
C ARG A 249 -8.89 -11.82 14.23
N SER A 250 -7.94 -11.03 14.73
CA SER A 250 -6.52 -11.35 14.60
C SER A 250 -6.11 -12.51 15.53
N TRP A 251 -4.96 -13.12 15.25
CA TRP A 251 -4.38 -14.27 15.97
C TRP A 251 -2.90 -13.98 16.27
N PRO A 252 -2.23 -14.53 17.30
CA PRO A 252 -2.62 -15.58 18.26
C PRO A 252 -3.60 -15.20 19.36
N LEU A 253 -3.68 -13.93 19.74
CA LEU A 253 -4.62 -13.46 20.74
C LEU A 253 -5.82 -12.83 20.03
N PRO A 254 -7.04 -13.40 20.19
CA PRO A 254 -8.20 -12.97 19.43
C PRO A 254 -8.66 -11.58 19.85
N ILE A 255 -8.46 -10.60 18.97
CA ILE A 255 -9.06 -9.26 19.05
C ILE A 255 -9.70 -8.89 17.74
N ARG A 256 -10.74 -8.06 17.81
CA ARG A 256 -11.30 -7.45 16.61
C ARG A 256 -10.29 -6.43 16.09
N GLU A 257 -9.87 -6.61 14.84
CA GLU A 257 -8.80 -5.84 14.22
C GLU A 257 -9.33 -5.03 13.04
N TRP A 258 -8.71 -3.87 12.80
CA TRP A 258 -9.07 -2.94 11.74
C TRP A 258 -7.82 -2.34 11.10
N GLY A 259 -7.90 -2.05 9.81
CA GLY A 259 -6.79 -1.50 9.03
C GLY A 259 -5.72 -2.55 8.76
N HIS A 260 -4.48 -2.10 8.59
CA HIS A 260 -3.37 -2.91 8.13
C HIS A 260 -2.14 -2.69 9.03
N PRO A 261 -2.21 -3.11 10.32
CA PRO A 261 -1.13 -2.87 11.27
C PRO A 261 0.15 -3.60 10.84
N PRO A 262 1.31 -2.90 10.73
CA PRO A 262 2.56 -3.54 10.33
C PRO A 262 2.95 -4.70 11.25
N GLY A 263 3.64 -5.71 10.75
CA GLY A 263 4.11 -6.82 11.57
C GLY A 263 3.01 -7.73 12.12
N VAL A 264 1.77 -7.63 11.61
CA VAL A 264 0.68 -8.56 11.89
C VAL A 264 0.33 -9.29 10.60
N TYR A 265 0.66 -10.57 10.49
CA TYR A 265 0.57 -11.33 9.24
C TYR A 265 -0.63 -12.27 9.22
N THR A 266 -1.83 -11.72 9.40
CA THR A 266 -3.08 -12.50 9.29
C THR A 266 -3.39 -12.80 7.82
N PRO A 267 -4.16 -13.87 7.53
CA PRO A 267 -4.59 -14.19 6.17
C PRO A 267 -5.21 -13.00 5.41
N GLU A 268 -6.02 -12.19 6.08
CA GLU A 268 -6.69 -11.02 5.51
C GLU A 268 -5.72 -9.88 5.14
N LEU A 269 -4.53 -9.84 5.74
CA LEU A 269 -3.49 -8.85 5.48
C LEU A 269 -2.44 -9.33 4.48
N VAL A 270 -2.18 -10.63 4.39
CA VAL A 270 -1.11 -11.15 3.53
C VAL A 270 -1.62 -11.91 2.31
N ARG A 271 -2.86 -12.38 2.26
CA ARG A 271 -3.40 -13.08 1.07
C ARG A 271 -3.89 -12.06 0.05
N VAL A 272 -3.15 -11.95 -1.04
CA VAL A 272 -3.34 -10.94 -2.10
C VAL A 272 -3.71 -11.58 -3.43
N PRO A 273 -4.41 -10.84 -4.32
CA PRO A 273 -4.62 -11.27 -5.70
C PRO A 273 -3.31 -11.40 -6.46
N TRP A 274 -3.27 -12.34 -7.39
CA TRP A 274 -2.23 -12.47 -8.39
C TRP A 274 -2.89 -12.85 -9.71
N LEU A 275 -3.29 -11.83 -10.48
CA LEU A 275 -3.92 -11.98 -11.77
C LEU A 275 -2.85 -11.85 -12.87
N GLU A 276 -2.60 -12.94 -13.58
CA GLU A 276 -1.70 -12.95 -14.74
C GLU A 276 -2.50 -12.71 -16.02
N TYR A 277 -2.10 -11.70 -16.80
CA TYR A 277 -2.65 -11.38 -18.11
C TYR A 277 -1.52 -11.11 -19.10
N GLU A 278 -1.65 -11.55 -20.35
CA GLU A 278 -0.65 -11.33 -21.38
C GLU A 278 -1.33 -10.82 -22.66
N SER A 279 -0.85 -9.69 -23.17
CA SER A 279 -1.38 -9.01 -24.36
C SER A 279 -0.24 -8.54 -25.26
N GLY A 280 -0.31 -8.83 -26.56
CA GLY A 280 0.69 -8.36 -27.51
C GLY A 280 2.12 -8.91 -27.27
N PRO A 281 3.15 -8.30 -27.89
CA PRO A 281 4.53 -8.74 -27.75
C PRO A 281 5.13 -8.32 -26.39
N ARG A 282 5.98 -9.17 -25.84
CA ARG A 282 6.80 -8.82 -24.68
C ARG A 282 7.93 -7.86 -25.04
N ARG A 283 8.21 -6.92 -24.14
CA ARG A 283 9.32 -5.97 -24.28
C ARG A 283 10.67 -6.63 -23.97
N THR A 284 11.73 -6.10 -24.57
CA THR A 284 13.10 -6.49 -24.21
C THR A 284 13.55 -5.67 -23.01
N ILE A 285 13.76 -6.31 -21.86
CA ILE A 285 14.16 -5.66 -20.62
C ILE A 285 15.67 -5.43 -20.59
N VAL A 286 16.09 -4.18 -20.34
CA VAL A 286 17.49 -3.77 -20.30
C VAL A 286 17.77 -2.99 -19.01
N ALA A 287 18.74 -3.44 -18.23
CA ALA A 287 19.24 -2.71 -17.07
C ALA A 287 20.17 -1.56 -17.52
N GLU A 288 19.93 -0.34 -17.04
CA GLU A 288 20.76 0.83 -17.33
C GLU A 288 20.89 1.72 -16.09
N PRO A 289 21.98 2.49 -15.95
CA PRO A 289 22.17 3.39 -14.81
C PRO A 289 20.93 4.26 -14.54
N PRO A 290 20.66 4.62 -13.27
CA PRO A 290 19.55 5.51 -12.93
C PRO A 290 19.62 6.84 -13.70
N GLU A 291 18.47 7.34 -14.17
CA GLU A 291 18.42 8.53 -15.02
C GLU A 291 18.77 9.81 -14.25
N SER A 292 18.48 9.86 -12.94
CA SER A 292 19.00 10.87 -12.01
C SER A 292 18.79 10.42 -10.57
N ASP A 293 19.53 11.03 -9.63
CA ASP A 293 19.21 10.89 -8.21
C ASP A 293 17.81 11.49 -7.98
N THR A 294 16.93 10.72 -7.34
CA THR A 294 15.55 11.13 -7.01
C THR A 294 15.54 12.56 -6.50
N ALA A 295 14.70 13.43 -7.08
CA ALA A 295 14.57 14.82 -6.65
C ALA A 295 14.44 14.91 -5.13
N ASP A 296 15.24 15.77 -4.50
CA ASP A 296 15.15 16.05 -3.07
C ASP A 296 13.77 16.65 -2.77
N VAL A 297 12.93 15.86 -2.09
CA VAL A 297 11.61 16.29 -1.65
C VAL A 297 11.72 16.93 -0.28
N GLU A 298 10.99 18.02 -0.06
CA GLU A 298 10.85 18.57 1.28
C GLU A 298 10.19 17.54 2.22
N ASP A 299 10.87 17.20 3.31
CA ASP A 299 10.43 16.20 4.29
C ASP A 299 9.05 16.53 4.89
N ASP A 300 8.72 17.83 4.98
CA ASP A 300 7.41 18.28 5.46
C ASP A 300 6.28 17.88 4.50
N VAL A 301 6.50 17.97 3.17
CA VAL A 301 5.51 17.53 2.17
C VAL A 301 5.32 16.02 2.25
N VAL A 302 6.39 15.24 2.36
CA VAL A 302 6.33 13.78 2.54
C VAL A 302 5.47 13.43 3.76
N ARG A 303 5.74 14.08 4.90
CA ARG A 303 5.02 13.82 6.16
C ARG A 303 3.54 14.20 6.07
N ASP A 304 3.24 15.35 5.48
CA ASP A 304 1.86 15.83 5.33
C ASP A 304 1.04 14.90 4.42
N ARG A 305 1.60 14.46 3.29
CA ARG A 305 0.94 13.50 2.39
C ARG A 305 0.77 12.13 3.03
N LEU A 306 1.81 11.61 3.71
CA LEU A 306 1.68 10.35 4.46
C LEU A 306 0.58 10.44 5.52
N ARG A 307 0.46 11.58 6.20
CA ARG A 307 -0.59 11.81 7.20
C ARG A 307 -1.97 11.79 6.58
N GLN A 308 -2.15 12.46 5.45
CA GLN A 308 -3.40 12.48 4.67
C GLN A 308 -3.84 11.07 4.23
N LEU A 309 -2.88 10.21 3.92
CA LEU A 309 -3.12 8.82 3.50
C LEU A 309 -3.28 7.82 4.66
N GLY A 310 -3.22 8.25 5.92
CA GLY A 310 -3.30 7.33 7.08
C GLY A 310 -1.98 6.62 7.44
N TYR A 311 -0.86 7.05 6.85
CA TYR A 311 0.47 6.46 7.05
C TYR A 311 1.38 7.18 8.05
N ALA A 312 0.86 8.15 8.80
CA ALA A 312 1.62 8.85 9.85
C ALA A 312 1.63 8.07 11.18
N GLU A 313 2.83 7.85 11.74
CA GLU A 313 3.07 7.35 13.12
C GLU A 313 3.85 8.39 13.94
#